data_AF-A0A421GDJ9-F1
#
_entry.id   AF-A0A421GDJ9-F1
#
_cell.length_a   1.000
_cell.length_b   1.000
_cell.length_c   1.000
_cell.angle_alpha   90.00
_cell.angle_beta   90.00
_cell.angle_gamma   90.00
#
_symmetry.space_group_name_H-M   'P 1'
#
loop_
_entity.id
_entity.type
_entity.pdbx_description
1 polymer ?
#
loop_
_entity_poly.entity_id
_entity_poly.type
_entity_poly.pdbx_seq_one_letter_code
_entity_poly.pdbx_strand_id
1 'polypeptide(L)'
;MLAATMFQVVLPKVELLDIYTSKAEGGENDNEILVANIRTTLFDPFDPAYYVCVMIDNSFECLDPEWIVVDTRELQHGTQTESFHQSVTFRAPLDHATLEADILHEVSLVLLTKNNKALALSDTVKFNAAPTVNRETSRLHVLDTRNGEDGILREIFSRVGVKHKAYVEFGSENGNECNTRYLRESAGWRGLLMDSRHEDESIGLYREFITRENLMPLLADKYKVLVPHDLDLLSIDVDFNDYWLLNAMDLTRVRPRVIIVEVNSHIPASEARTVEYDSSIDGSGGWDNFSSYFGGSVAAFHHWGTQNGYSLVYCESHGVNCFLVRNDVLSEDVNVSTVLGPEQLQNPPNFFGRGWFYPNTWQPHHKWVWL
;
A
#
# COMPACT_ATOMS: atom_id res chain seq x y z
N MET A 1 -2.27 1.86 -42.85
CA MET A 1 -2.16 2.94 -41.84
C MET A 1 -2.84 2.43 -40.58
N LEU A 2 -2.06 1.94 -39.62
CA LEU A 2 -2.57 1.60 -38.29
C LEU A 2 -2.81 2.92 -37.56
N ALA A 3 -4.07 3.34 -37.47
CA ALA A 3 -4.46 4.45 -36.61
C ALA A 3 -4.30 3.98 -35.17
N ALA A 4 -3.50 4.69 -34.37
CA ALA A 4 -3.38 4.43 -32.95
C ALA A 4 -4.75 4.59 -32.29
N THR A 5 -5.30 3.50 -31.77
CA THR A 5 -6.48 3.47 -30.93
C THR A 5 -6.10 3.88 -29.50
N MET A 6 -6.69 4.99 -29.05
CA MET A 6 -6.63 5.60 -27.70
C MET A 6 -5.25 6.00 -27.17
N PHE A 7 -4.99 7.31 -27.22
CA PHE A 7 -4.04 7.99 -26.34
C PHE A 7 -4.79 8.37 -25.06
N GLN A 8 -4.64 7.61 -23.96
CA GLN A 8 -5.20 8.00 -22.67
C GLN A 8 -4.17 8.86 -21.94
N VAL A 9 -4.40 10.17 -21.91
CA VAL A 9 -3.63 11.08 -21.05
C VAL A 9 -4.12 10.83 -19.62
N VAL A 10 -3.34 10.10 -18.83
CA VAL A 10 -3.63 9.95 -17.40
C VAL A 10 -3.10 11.18 -16.69
N LEU A 11 -4.01 12.00 -16.15
CA LEU A 11 -3.67 13.23 -15.45
C LEU A 11 -3.48 12.94 -13.95
N PRO A 12 -2.57 13.66 -13.27
CA PRO A 12 -2.46 13.62 -11.83
C PRO A 12 -3.80 13.88 -11.13
N LYS A 13 -3.99 13.31 -9.94
CA LYS A 13 -5.16 13.58 -9.09
C LYS A 13 -4.72 13.93 -7.68
N VAL A 14 -5.55 14.70 -6.98
CA VAL A 14 -5.42 14.99 -5.55
C VAL A 14 -6.77 14.88 -4.88
N GLU A 15 -6.81 14.21 -3.73
CA GLU A 15 -7.97 14.04 -2.88
C GLU A 15 -7.62 14.56 -1.48
N LEU A 16 -8.45 15.45 -0.93
CA LEU A 16 -8.38 15.84 0.48
C LEU A 16 -9.20 14.82 1.28
N LEU A 17 -8.53 13.99 2.08
CA LEU A 17 -9.16 12.88 2.80
C LEU A 17 -9.83 13.36 4.09
N ASP A 18 -9.10 14.19 4.85
CA ASP A 18 -9.59 14.82 6.06
C ASP A 18 -8.80 16.09 6.37
N ILE A 19 -9.36 16.90 7.27
CA ILE A 19 -8.72 18.09 7.83
C ILE A 19 -9.18 18.25 9.27
N TYR A 20 -8.23 18.47 10.18
CA TYR A 20 -8.49 18.57 11.62
C TYR A 20 -7.42 19.40 12.33
N THR A 21 -7.70 19.78 13.57
CA THR A 21 -6.71 20.46 14.43
C THR A 21 -6.02 19.47 15.36
N SER A 22 -4.71 19.64 15.55
CA SER A 22 -3.89 18.82 16.44
C SER A 22 -3.02 19.71 17.34
N LYS A 23 -2.65 19.25 18.54
CA LYS A 23 -1.67 19.99 19.37
C LYS A 23 -0.27 19.88 18.75
N ALA A 24 0.51 20.96 18.83
CA ALA A 24 1.91 20.94 18.41
C ALA A 24 2.77 20.07 19.34
N GLU A 25 3.62 19.20 18.78
CA GLU A 25 4.54 18.36 19.56
C GLU A 25 5.66 19.20 20.20
N GLY A 26 5.82 19.11 21.52
CA GLY A 26 6.95 19.70 22.26
C GLY A 26 6.80 21.15 22.71
N GLY A 27 5.65 21.80 22.51
CA GLY A 27 5.38 23.15 22.99
C GLY A 27 4.81 23.19 24.41
N GLU A 28 5.30 24.11 25.26
CA GLU A 28 4.73 24.38 26.60
C GLU A 28 3.35 25.09 26.56
N ASN A 29 2.82 25.43 25.37
CA ASN A 29 1.58 26.17 25.16
C ASN A 29 0.51 25.33 24.43
N ASP A 30 -0.77 25.63 24.66
CA ASP A 30 -1.96 25.05 23.99
C ASP A 30 -2.08 25.47 22.49
N ASN A 31 -0.97 25.51 21.76
CA ASN A 31 -0.97 25.83 20.33
C ASN A 31 -1.53 24.66 19.53
N GLU A 32 -2.53 24.95 18.70
CA GLU A 32 -3.12 24.00 17.75
C GLU A 32 -2.60 24.27 16.34
N ILE A 33 -2.31 23.21 15.60
CA ILE A 33 -1.92 23.23 14.19
C ILE A 33 -3.03 22.61 13.35
N LEU A 34 -3.22 23.14 12.14
CA LEU A 34 -4.09 22.52 11.15
C LEU A 34 -3.33 21.40 10.45
N VAL A 35 -3.93 20.21 10.40
CA VAL A 35 -3.39 19.03 9.71
C VAL A 35 -4.40 18.60 8.66
N ALA A 36 -3.93 18.41 7.43
CA ALA A 36 -4.73 17.84 6.35
C ALA A 36 -4.06 16.57 5.82
N ASN A 37 -4.80 15.47 5.76
CA ASN A 37 -4.36 14.24 5.11
C ASN A 37 -4.82 14.26 3.66
N ILE A 38 -3.90 14.01 2.74
CA ILE A 38 -4.16 14.07 1.31
C ILE A 38 -3.65 12.81 0.63
N ARG A 39 -4.33 12.46 -0.46
CA ARG A 39 -3.87 11.42 -1.37
C ARG A 39 -3.58 12.05 -2.71
N THR A 40 -2.45 11.67 -3.30
CA THR A 40 -2.16 12.00 -4.70
C THR A 40 -2.16 10.75 -5.55
N THR A 41 -2.28 10.88 -6.86
CA THR A 41 -2.18 9.76 -7.80
C THR A 41 -1.44 10.25 -9.02
N LEU A 42 -0.43 9.49 -9.45
CA LEU A 42 0.46 9.85 -10.57
C LEU A 42 1.10 11.24 -10.37
N PHE A 43 1.48 11.52 -9.12
CA PHE A 43 2.11 12.75 -8.71
C PHE A 43 3.22 12.40 -7.72
N ASP A 44 4.43 12.87 -8.01
CA ASP A 44 5.54 12.78 -7.07
C ASP A 44 5.67 14.13 -6.37
N PRO A 45 5.39 14.22 -5.06
CA PRO A 45 5.45 15.47 -4.34
C PRO A 45 6.88 15.97 -4.09
N PHE A 46 7.91 15.19 -4.44
CA PHE A 46 9.32 15.57 -4.37
C PHE A 46 9.91 16.02 -5.70
N ASP A 47 9.22 15.81 -6.82
CA ASP A 47 9.72 16.28 -8.12
C ASP A 47 9.61 17.82 -8.16
N PRO A 48 10.74 18.55 -8.28
CA PRO A 48 10.76 20.01 -8.28
C PRO A 48 10.06 20.63 -9.50
N ALA A 49 9.60 19.81 -10.45
CA ALA A 49 8.73 20.24 -11.53
C ALA A 49 7.28 20.50 -11.09
N TYR A 50 6.90 20.11 -9.87
CA TYR A 50 5.53 20.22 -9.37
C TYR A 50 5.42 20.86 -7.98
N TYR A 51 4.24 21.39 -7.68
CA TYR A 51 3.89 21.97 -6.39
C TYR A 51 2.55 21.44 -5.93
N VAL A 52 2.45 21.15 -4.63
CA VAL A 52 1.17 21.00 -3.94
C VAL A 52 0.84 22.34 -3.33
N CYS A 53 -0.34 22.88 -3.63
CA CYS A 53 -0.79 24.17 -3.09
C CYS A 53 -2.10 24.00 -2.35
N VAL A 54 -2.29 24.78 -1.30
CA VAL A 54 -3.46 24.78 -0.45
C VAL A 54 -4.19 26.11 -0.62
N MET A 55 -5.51 26.04 -0.75
CA MET A 55 -6.40 27.19 -0.77
C MET A 55 -7.32 27.09 0.44
N ILE A 56 -7.27 28.07 1.34
CA ILE A 56 -8.17 28.19 2.49
C ILE A 56 -8.91 29.51 2.38
N ASP A 57 -10.23 29.46 2.20
CA ASP A 57 -11.08 30.61 1.88
C ASP A 57 -10.50 31.46 0.74
N ASN A 58 -9.87 32.59 1.07
CA ASN A 58 -9.26 33.53 0.12
C ASN A 58 -7.72 33.52 0.16
N SER A 59 -7.11 32.67 0.99
CA SER A 59 -5.67 32.48 1.07
C SER A 59 -5.24 31.33 0.17
N PHE A 60 -4.19 31.53 -0.61
CA PHE A 60 -3.63 30.52 -1.51
C PHE A 60 -2.12 30.49 -1.37
N GLU A 61 -1.56 29.32 -1.12
CA GLU A 61 -0.12 29.17 -1.01
C GLU A 61 0.35 27.78 -1.42
N CYS A 62 1.55 27.72 -1.99
CA CYS A 62 2.18 26.47 -2.37
C CYS A 62 3.16 26.01 -1.30
N LEU A 63 3.19 24.71 -1.05
CA LEU A 63 4.12 24.10 -0.12
C LEU A 63 5.54 24.25 -0.64
N ASP A 64 6.45 24.56 0.28
CA ASP A 64 7.87 24.60 0.01
C ASP A 64 8.48 23.20 0.22
N PRO A 65 9.02 22.55 -0.82
CA PRO A 65 9.69 21.26 -0.70
C PRO A 65 10.93 21.30 0.22
N GLU A 66 11.51 22.47 0.51
CA GLU A 66 12.64 22.57 1.45
C GLU A 66 12.21 22.37 2.91
N TRP A 67 10.90 22.39 3.20
CA TRP A 67 10.33 22.35 4.55
C TRP A 67 9.66 21.01 4.85
N ILE A 68 10.04 19.99 4.07
CA ILE A 68 9.52 18.64 4.19
C ILE A 68 10.09 18.00 5.46
N VAL A 69 9.18 17.55 6.32
CA VAL A 69 9.47 16.55 7.34
C VAL A 69 9.10 15.21 6.73
N VAL A 70 10.13 14.55 6.20
CA VAL A 70 10.06 13.16 5.76
C VAL A 70 9.99 12.28 7.00
N ASP A 71 9.15 11.25 6.99
CA ASP A 71 9.31 10.14 7.93
C ASP A 71 10.70 9.52 7.71
N THR A 72 11.66 9.82 8.59
CA THR A 72 13.09 9.52 8.37
C THR A 72 13.45 8.04 8.57
N ARG A 73 12.50 7.12 8.44
CA ARG A 73 12.83 5.69 8.42
C ARG A 73 13.77 5.43 7.24
N GLU A 74 14.85 4.72 7.50
CA GLU A 74 15.77 4.28 6.46
C GLU A 74 15.34 2.89 6.02
N LEU A 75 15.06 2.73 4.73
CA LEU A 75 14.91 1.39 4.17
C LEU A 75 16.24 0.86 3.72
N GLN A 76 16.53 -0.37 4.12
CA GLN A 76 17.68 -1.13 3.65
C GLN A 76 17.24 -2.09 2.55
N HIS A 77 17.88 -1.97 1.38
CA HIS A 77 17.68 -2.85 0.24
C HIS A 77 19.04 -3.42 -0.16
N GLY A 78 19.37 -4.61 0.35
CA GLY A 78 20.72 -5.15 0.22
C GLY A 78 21.76 -4.24 0.90
N THR A 79 22.69 -3.68 0.11
CA THR A 79 23.68 -2.71 0.60
C THR A 79 23.27 -1.26 0.44
N GLN A 80 22.06 -1.00 -0.08
CA GLN A 80 21.56 0.34 -0.36
C GLN A 80 20.67 0.79 0.79
N THR A 81 20.81 2.06 1.16
CA THR A 81 20.00 2.72 2.20
C THR A 81 19.37 3.94 1.57
N GLU A 82 18.05 4.07 1.65
CA GLU A 82 17.37 5.32 1.29
C GLU A 82 16.36 5.77 2.33
N SER A 83 16.16 7.09 2.36
CA SER A 83 15.12 7.71 3.16
C SER A 83 13.76 7.29 2.62
N PHE A 84 12.93 6.79 3.53
CA PHE A 84 11.63 6.24 3.21
C PHE A 84 10.57 7.33 3.18
N HIS A 85 9.64 7.25 2.22
CA HIS A 85 8.59 8.24 2.05
C HIS A 85 7.21 7.57 2.03
N GLN A 86 6.81 6.95 3.13
CA GLN A 86 5.46 6.37 3.30
C GLN A 86 4.36 7.40 3.48
N SER A 87 4.73 8.45 4.17
CA SER A 87 3.97 9.67 4.25
C SER A 87 4.94 10.81 4.35
N VAL A 88 4.52 11.95 3.82
CA VAL A 88 5.36 13.13 3.74
C VAL A 88 4.61 14.27 4.39
N THR A 89 5.22 14.85 5.42
CA THR A 89 4.65 16.00 6.10
C THR A 89 5.26 17.26 5.54
N PHE A 90 4.47 18.01 4.79
CA PHE A 90 4.84 19.34 4.33
C PHE A 90 4.40 20.37 5.34
N ARG A 91 5.27 21.35 5.62
CA ARG A 91 4.87 22.56 6.32
C ARG A 91 4.18 23.49 5.33
N ALA A 92 2.95 23.88 5.64
CA ALA A 92 2.21 24.86 4.85
C ALA A 92 2.30 26.24 5.54
N PRO A 93 2.75 27.31 4.85
CA PRO A 93 2.88 28.65 5.44
C PRO A 93 1.53 29.39 5.55
N LEU A 94 0.44 28.67 5.82
CA LEU A 94 -0.90 29.24 6.00
C LEU A 94 -1.09 29.91 7.37
N ASP A 95 -0.01 30.35 8.01
CA ASP A 95 -0.02 31.09 9.28
C ASP A 95 -0.73 32.45 9.16
N HIS A 96 -0.78 32.99 7.94
CA HIS A 96 -1.50 34.22 7.59
C HIS A 96 -2.99 33.99 7.27
N ALA A 97 -3.45 32.75 7.12
CA ALA A 97 -4.87 32.45 6.88
C ALA A 97 -5.69 32.82 8.13
N THR A 98 -6.69 33.67 7.96
CA THR A 98 -7.52 34.15 9.06
C THR A 98 -8.62 33.14 9.34
N LEU A 99 -8.49 32.40 10.43
CA LEU A 99 -9.45 31.37 10.84
C LEU A 99 -10.26 31.87 12.05
N GLU A 100 -11.58 31.75 11.97
CA GLU A 100 -12.54 32.22 12.96
C GLU A 100 -13.29 31.05 13.59
N ALA A 101 -13.47 31.10 14.90
CA ALA A 101 -14.28 30.09 15.59
C ALA A 101 -15.75 30.20 15.19
N ASP A 102 -16.46 29.08 15.23
CA ASP A 102 -17.91 28.97 14.96
C ASP A 102 -18.33 29.35 13.52
N ILE A 103 -17.38 29.38 12.58
CA ILE A 103 -17.61 29.55 11.14
C ILE A 103 -17.00 28.35 10.40
N LEU A 104 -17.69 27.90 9.34
CA LEU A 104 -17.18 26.89 8.43
C LEU A 104 -16.27 27.54 7.39
N HIS A 105 -14.99 27.18 7.42
CA HIS A 105 -13.98 27.54 6.42
C HIS A 105 -13.99 26.55 5.27
N GLU A 106 -13.59 26.99 4.08
CA GLU A 106 -13.46 26.17 2.88
C GLU A 106 -11.99 25.90 2.59
N VAL A 107 -11.65 24.63 2.31
CA VAL A 107 -10.30 24.24 1.91
C VAL A 107 -10.32 23.41 0.63
N SER A 108 -9.34 23.62 -0.23
CA SER A 108 -9.08 22.78 -1.41
C SER A 108 -7.58 22.72 -1.72
N LEU A 109 -7.18 21.72 -2.49
CA LEU A 109 -5.80 21.49 -2.89
C LEU A 109 -5.66 21.62 -4.40
N VAL A 110 -4.56 22.23 -4.82
CA VAL A 110 -4.24 22.41 -6.23
C VAL A 110 -2.87 21.81 -6.50
N LEU A 111 -2.79 20.88 -7.45
CA LEU A 111 -1.51 20.43 -7.98
C LEU A 111 -1.11 21.33 -9.14
N LEU A 112 0.04 21.99 -9.04
CA LEU A 112 0.58 22.86 -10.08
C LEU A 112 1.87 22.28 -10.66
N THR A 113 2.17 22.60 -11.91
CA THR A 113 3.54 22.55 -12.44
C THR A 113 4.33 23.77 -11.97
N LYS A 114 5.67 23.72 -12.08
CA LYS A 114 6.56 24.86 -11.85
C LYS A 114 6.28 26.11 -12.70
N ASN A 115 5.55 25.94 -13.80
CA ASN A 115 5.13 27.04 -14.67
C ASN A 115 3.69 27.51 -14.36
N ASN A 116 3.17 27.21 -13.16
CA ASN A 116 1.84 27.60 -12.68
C ASN A 116 0.65 27.05 -13.49
N LYS A 117 0.86 25.96 -14.24
CA LYS A 117 -0.25 25.22 -14.87
C LYS A 117 -0.89 24.28 -13.86
N ALA A 118 -2.21 24.37 -13.69
CA ALA A 118 -2.97 23.43 -12.87
C ALA A 118 -3.04 22.05 -13.53
N LEU A 119 -2.74 21.02 -12.73
CA LEU A 119 -2.77 19.60 -13.10
C LEU A 119 -4.01 18.92 -12.49
N ALA A 120 -4.31 19.24 -11.24
CA ALA A 120 -5.46 18.71 -10.51
C ALA A 120 -5.97 19.71 -9.47
N LEU A 121 -7.23 19.56 -9.10
CA LEU A 121 -7.92 20.30 -8.04
C LEU A 121 -8.71 19.28 -7.22
N SER A 122 -8.59 19.31 -5.90
CA SER A 122 -9.43 18.48 -5.02
C SER A 122 -10.84 19.06 -4.91
N ASP A 123 -11.77 18.26 -4.40
CA ASP A 123 -13.04 18.82 -3.91
C ASP A 123 -12.80 19.84 -2.80
N THR A 124 -13.73 20.80 -2.67
CA THR A 124 -13.75 21.77 -1.57
C THR A 124 -14.39 21.14 -0.34
N VAL A 125 -13.66 21.10 0.76
CA VAL A 125 -14.13 20.58 2.06
C VAL A 125 -14.41 21.76 2.98
N LYS A 126 -15.49 21.65 3.75
CA LYS A 126 -15.82 22.61 4.81
C LYS A 126 -15.36 22.08 6.16
N PHE A 127 -14.69 22.91 6.94
CA PHE A 127 -14.17 22.53 8.25
C PHE A 127 -14.33 23.66 9.27
N ASN A 128 -14.38 23.30 10.54
CA ASN A 128 -14.27 24.26 11.64
C ASN A 128 -12.81 24.30 12.09
N ALA A 129 -12.32 25.51 12.36
CA ALA A 129 -11.02 25.75 12.94
C ALA A 129 -11.15 26.16 14.40
N ALA A 130 -10.19 25.77 15.24
CA ALA A 130 -10.11 26.28 16.60
C ALA A 130 -9.63 27.75 16.60
N PRO A 131 -10.01 28.55 17.61
CA PRO A 131 -9.67 29.98 17.67
C PRO A 131 -8.16 30.29 17.74
N THR A 132 -7.34 29.29 18.10
CA THR A 132 -5.89 29.41 18.28
C THR A 132 -5.09 28.66 17.22
N VAL A 133 -5.75 28.11 16.20
CA VAL A 133 -5.06 27.32 15.17
C VAL A 133 -4.16 28.23 14.31
N ASN A 134 -3.05 27.68 13.79
CA ASN A 134 -2.08 28.36 12.91
C ASN A 134 -1.22 29.46 13.56
N ARG A 135 -1.07 29.44 14.89
CA ARG A 135 0.04 30.18 15.56
C ARG A 135 1.42 29.56 15.30
N GLU A 136 1.42 28.30 14.85
CA GLU A 136 2.56 27.57 14.34
C GLU A 136 2.22 27.04 12.93
N THR A 137 3.23 26.56 12.20
CA THR A 137 3.08 26.19 10.79
C THR A 137 2.17 24.96 10.62
N SER A 138 1.14 25.09 9.77
CA SER A 138 0.21 23.99 9.43
C SER A 138 0.93 22.85 8.73
N ARG A 139 0.32 21.66 8.71
CA ARG A 139 0.91 20.44 8.15
C ARG A 139 0.00 19.80 7.10
N LEU A 140 0.62 19.29 6.05
CA LEU A 140 -0.02 18.45 5.04
C LEU A 140 0.62 17.07 5.04
N HIS A 141 -0.14 16.02 5.29
CA HIS A 141 0.33 14.65 5.24
C HIS A 141 -0.10 14.01 3.93
N VAL A 142 0.85 13.72 3.04
CA VAL A 142 0.58 12.91 1.83
C VAL A 142 0.63 11.44 2.23
N LEU A 143 -0.42 10.67 1.94
CA LEU A 143 -0.47 9.23 2.19
C LEU A 143 -0.18 8.46 0.89
N ASP A 144 0.94 7.73 0.83
CA ASP A 144 1.28 6.82 -0.27
C ASP A 144 1.82 5.49 0.29
N THR A 145 1.02 4.43 0.21
CA THR A 145 1.50 3.07 0.55
C THR A 145 2.48 2.61 -0.52
N ARG A 146 3.72 2.36 -0.10
CA ARG A 146 4.87 1.65 -0.70
C ARG A 146 5.06 1.75 -2.23
N ASN A 147 4.05 1.40 -3.04
CA ASN A 147 4.06 1.35 -4.49
C ASN A 147 2.73 1.74 -5.18
N GLY A 148 1.77 2.32 -4.46
CA GLY A 148 0.42 2.66 -4.95
C GLY A 148 -0.63 1.56 -4.72
N GLU A 149 -0.36 0.58 -3.84
CA GLU A 149 -1.25 -0.53 -3.53
C GLU A 149 -2.65 -0.08 -3.05
N ASP A 150 -2.74 1.03 -2.32
CA ASP A 150 -4.01 1.63 -1.91
C ASP A 150 -4.93 1.92 -3.09
N GLY A 151 -4.37 2.53 -4.15
CA GLY A 151 -5.11 2.90 -5.34
C GLY A 151 -5.59 1.66 -6.11
N ILE A 152 -4.75 0.64 -6.16
CA ILE A 152 -5.03 -0.65 -6.79
C ILE A 152 -6.16 -1.37 -6.04
N LEU A 153 -6.05 -1.49 -4.71
CA LEU A 153 -7.09 -2.11 -3.88
C LEU A 153 -8.42 -1.37 -4.00
N ARG A 154 -8.39 -0.03 -4.00
CA ARG A 154 -9.60 0.78 -4.21
C ARG A 154 -10.25 0.48 -5.56
N GLU A 155 -9.48 0.41 -6.63
CA GLU A 155 -10.00 0.08 -7.96
C GLU A 155 -10.58 -1.33 -8.00
N ILE A 156 -9.86 -2.34 -7.48
CA ILE A 156 -10.34 -3.73 -7.42
C ILE A 156 -11.67 -3.79 -6.66
N PHE A 157 -11.72 -3.23 -5.44
CA PHE A 157 -12.94 -3.26 -4.62
C PHE A 157 -14.06 -2.37 -5.16
N SER A 158 -13.78 -1.36 -5.99
CA SER A 158 -14.82 -0.61 -6.72
C SER A 158 -15.55 -1.49 -7.75
N ARG A 159 -14.86 -2.47 -8.34
CA ARG A 159 -15.40 -3.39 -9.35
C ARG A 159 -16.06 -4.60 -8.74
N VAL A 160 -15.40 -5.23 -7.77
CA VAL A 160 -15.91 -6.46 -7.17
C VAL A 160 -16.87 -6.18 -6.00
N GLY A 161 -16.93 -4.95 -5.51
CA GLY A 161 -17.68 -4.57 -4.31
C GLY A 161 -17.02 -5.04 -3.01
N VAL A 162 -17.56 -4.64 -1.86
CA VAL A 162 -17.07 -5.00 -0.51
C VAL A 162 -18.20 -5.64 0.29
N LYS A 163 -17.92 -6.67 1.10
CA LYS A 163 -18.93 -7.35 1.93
C LYS A 163 -18.83 -7.00 3.42
N HIS A 164 -17.70 -7.30 4.02
CA HIS A 164 -17.49 -7.27 5.47
C HIS A 164 -16.57 -6.13 5.92
N LYS A 165 -15.82 -5.52 4.99
CA LYS A 165 -14.69 -4.63 5.29
C LYS A 165 -13.69 -5.32 6.23
N ALA A 166 -13.41 -6.59 5.94
CA ALA A 166 -12.54 -7.43 6.75
C ALA A 166 -11.27 -7.80 5.99
N TYR A 167 -10.11 -7.63 6.63
CA TYR A 167 -8.82 -8.01 6.06
C TYR A 167 -8.01 -8.89 7.01
N VAL A 168 -7.09 -9.64 6.44
CA VAL A 168 -6.01 -10.34 7.15
C VAL A 168 -4.70 -10.01 6.46
N GLU A 169 -3.65 -9.70 7.21
CA GLU A 169 -2.30 -9.50 6.66
C GLU A 169 -1.25 -10.21 7.50
N PHE A 170 -0.31 -10.87 6.81
CA PHE A 170 0.84 -11.55 7.39
C PHE A 170 2.11 -10.77 7.07
N GLY A 171 3.02 -10.67 8.05
CA GLY A 171 4.27 -9.91 7.92
C GLY A 171 4.07 -8.40 7.96
N SER A 172 3.11 -7.94 8.77
CA SER A 172 2.73 -6.53 8.83
C SER A 172 3.73 -5.63 9.57
N GLU A 173 4.84 -6.18 10.07
CA GLU A 173 5.77 -5.51 10.98
C GLU A 173 5.04 -4.77 12.10
N ASN A 174 5.37 -3.50 12.35
CA ASN A 174 4.70 -2.64 13.33
C ASN A 174 3.35 -2.07 12.84
N GLY A 175 2.84 -2.51 11.68
CA GLY A 175 1.58 -2.03 11.09
C GLY A 175 1.66 -0.67 10.41
N ASN A 176 2.84 -0.04 10.34
CA ASN A 176 3.04 1.18 9.55
C ASN A 176 3.34 0.85 8.08
N GLU A 177 4.04 -0.27 7.84
CA GLU A 177 4.46 -0.72 6.50
C GLU A 177 3.66 -1.94 6.06
N CYS A 178 2.37 -1.74 5.80
CA CYS A 178 1.48 -2.83 5.44
C CYS A 178 0.48 -2.39 4.36
N ASN A 179 0.02 -3.36 3.56
CA ASN A 179 -0.94 -3.15 2.47
C ASN A 179 -2.33 -2.73 2.97
N THR A 180 -2.60 -2.91 4.26
CA THR A 180 -3.93 -2.68 4.85
C THR A 180 -4.03 -1.42 5.71
N ARG A 181 -2.96 -0.62 5.84
CA ARG A 181 -2.95 0.58 6.70
C ARG A 181 -4.05 1.58 6.34
N TYR A 182 -4.19 1.93 5.06
CA TYR A 182 -5.26 2.83 4.63
C TYR A 182 -6.65 2.27 4.88
N LEU A 183 -6.83 0.96 4.67
CA LEU A 183 -8.11 0.31 4.91
C LEU A 183 -8.50 0.43 6.39
N ARG A 184 -7.53 0.20 7.28
CA ARG A 184 -7.65 0.33 8.74
C ARG A 184 -7.96 1.76 9.19
N GLU A 185 -7.16 2.73 8.75
CA GLU A 185 -7.19 4.09 9.30
C GLU A 185 -8.24 4.99 8.64
N SER A 186 -8.54 4.77 7.36
CA SER A 186 -9.34 5.73 6.58
C SER A 186 -10.56 5.12 5.89
N ALA A 187 -10.56 3.82 5.58
CA ALA A 187 -11.71 3.18 4.90
C ALA A 187 -12.70 2.49 5.85
N GLY A 188 -12.40 2.49 7.16
CA GLY A 188 -13.22 1.89 8.21
C GLY A 188 -13.27 0.36 8.16
N TRP A 189 -12.20 -0.28 7.69
CA TRP A 189 -12.06 -1.73 7.73
C TRP A 189 -11.51 -2.18 9.07
N ARG A 190 -11.79 -3.43 9.44
CA ARG A 190 -11.26 -4.05 10.64
C ARG A 190 -10.59 -5.35 10.23
N GLY A 191 -9.41 -5.62 10.74
CA GLY A 191 -8.70 -6.82 10.33
C GLY A 191 -7.76 -7.37 11.38
N LEU A 192 -7.15 -8.48 10.99
CA LEU A 192 -6.15 -9.21 11.76
C LEU A 192 -4.79 -8.97 11.11
N LEU A 193 -3.92 -8.25 11.80
CA LEU A 193 -2.51 -8.14 11.43
C LEU A 193 -1.73 -9.16 12.24
N MET A 194 -0.77 -9.84 11.62
CA MET A 194 0.09 -10.80 12.29
C MET A 194 1.54 -10.63 11.85
N ASP A 195 2.44 -10.58 12.83
CA ASP A 195 3.86 -10.44 12.60
C ASP A 195 4.67 -11.28 13.60
N SER A 196 5.86 -11.76 13.21
CA SER A 196 6.65 -12.63 14.08
C SER A 196 7.32 -11.90 15.25
N ARG A 197 7.49 -10.57 15.17
CA ARG A 197 8.27 -9.76 16.11
C ARG A 197 7.46 -8.66 16.77
N HIS A 198 6.41 -8.18 16.11
CA HIS A 198 5.65 -7.02 16.55
C HIS A 198 4.27 -7.40 17.11
N GLU A 199 3.79 -6.60 18.06
CA GLU A 199 2.45 -6.67 18.63
C GLU A 199 1.95 -5.26 18.90
N ASP A 200 0.69 -5.00 18.54
CA ASP A 200 -0.06 -3.81 18.93
C ASP A 200 -1.56 -4.13 18.81
N GLU A 201 -2.14 -4.56 19.93
CA GLU A 201 -3.55 -4.93 19.96
C GLU A 201 -4.49 -3.76 19.64
N SER A 202 -4.03 -2.50 19.77
CA SER A 202 -4.85 -1.32 19.48
C SER A 202 -5.18 -1.20 17.99
N ILE A 203 -4.31 -1.73 17.12
CA ILE A 203 -4.51 -1.81 15.67
C ILE A 203 -4.88 -3.22 15.18
N GLY A 204 -5.10 -4.16 16.10
CA GLY A 204 -5.38 -5.57 15.78
C GLY A 204 -4.15 -6.35 15.31
N LEU A 205 -2.94 -5.94 15.72
CA LEU A 205 -1.67 -6.60 15.43
C LEU A 205 -1.29 -7.56 16.56
N TYR A 206 -1.15 -8.84 16.20
CA TYR A 206 -0.79 -9.90 17.12
C TYR A 206 0.54 -10.52 16.73
N ARG A 207 1.40 -10.75 17.72
CA ARG A 207 2.67 -11.44 17.50
C ARG A 207 2.44 -12.93 17.26
N GLU A 208 2.56 -13.35 16.01
CA GLU A 208 2.38 -14.73 15.55
C GLU A 208 3.47 -15.11 14.54
N PHE A 209 4.14 -16.24 14.76
CA PHE A 209 4.99 -16.84 13.75
C PHE A 209 4.17 -17.81 12.90
N ILE A 210 3.79 -17.37 11.70
CA ILE A 210 2.87 -18.12 10.84
C ILE A 210 3.63 -19.18 10.05
N THR A 211 3.10 -20.39 10.04
CA THR A 211 3.61 -21.53 9.30
C THR A 211 2.47 -22.17 8.51
N ARG A 212 2.79 -22.99 7.51
CA ARG A 212 1.78 -23.71 6.73
C ARG A 212 0.92 -24.67 7.58
N GLU A 213 1.42 -25.08 8.75
CA GLU A 213 0.73 -25.96 9.69
C GLU A 213 -0.21 -25.21 10.63
N ASN A 214 0.13 -23.97 11.03
CA ASN A 214 -0.63 -23.22 12.04
C ASN A 214 -1.59 -22.17 11.44
N LEU A 215 -1.47 -21.81 10.15
CA LEU A 215 -2.27 -20.72 9.59
C LEU A 215 -3.78 -20.95 9.72
N MET A 216 -4.28 -22.16 9.44
CA MET A 216 -5.72 -22.42 9.45
C MET A 216 -6.27 -22.48 10.89
N PRO A 217 -5.58 -23.11 11.86
CA PRO A 217 -5.90 -22.93 13.27
C PRO A 217 -5.95 -21.46 13.72
N LEU A 218 -5.02 -20.62 13.26
CA LEU A 218 -5.03 -19.19 13.58
C LEU A 218 -6.27 -18.50 12.99
N LEU A 219 -6.48 -18.63 11.68
CA LEU A 219 -7.56 -17.93 10.97
C LEU A 219 -8.95 -18.42 11.36
N ALA A 220 -9.16 -19.73 11.34
CA ALA A 220 -10.50 -20.31 11.36
C ALA A 220 -10.93 -20.79 12.76
N ASP A 221 -10.01 -20.84 13.74
CA ASP A 221 -10.32 -21.23 15.11
C ASP A 221 -10.02 -20.10 16.11
N LYS A 222 -8.76 -19.63 16.19
CA LYS A 222 -8.35 -18.60 17.16
C LYS A 222 -8.96 -17.23 16.88
N TYR A 223 -8.82 -16.75 15.63
CA TYR A 223 -9.23 -15.40 15.22
C TYR A 223 -10.50 -15.37 14.36
N LYS A 224 -11.29 -16.45 14.37
CA LYS A 224 -12.52 -16.61 13.55
C LYS A 224 -13.55 -15.47 13.66
N VAL A 225 -13.51 -14.68 14.73
CA VAL A 225 -14.39 -13.51 14.91
C VAL A 225 -14.00 -12.35 13.99
N LEU A 226 -12.70 -12.23 13.68
CA LEU A 226 -12.14 -11.23 12.77
C LEU A 226 -12.08 -11.73 11.32
N VAL A 227 -12.11 -13.05 11.12
CA VAL A 227 -11.92 -13.70 9.81
C VAL A 227 -13.21 -14.37 9.35
N PRO A 228 -14.10 -13.66 8.62
CA PRO A 228 -15.28 -14.28 8.04
C PRO A 228 -14.89 -15.28 6.94
N HIS A 229 -15.77 -16.25 6.67
CA HIS A 229 -15.56 -17.21 5.56
C HIS A 229 -15.35 -16.48 4.23
N ASP A 230 -16.20 -15.50 3.90
CA ASP A 230 -16.08 -14.67 2.69
C ASP A 230 -15.19 -13.43 2.94
N LEU A 231 -13.97 -13.64 3.46
CA LEU A 231 -12.99 -12.57 3.76
C LEU A 231 -12.81 -11.64 2.54
N ASP A 232 -12.82 -10.31 2.74
CA ASP A 232 -12.67 -9.39 1.61
C ASP A 232 -11.23 -9.38 1.09
N LEU A 233 -10.25 -9.27 1.99
CA LEU A 233 -8.83 -9.16 1.63
C LEU A 233 -7.94 -10.08 2.47
N LEU A 234 -7.06 -10.82 1.81
CA LEU A 234 -5.89 -11.48 2.41
C LEU A 234 -4.63 -10.89 1.80
N SER A 235 -3.65 -10.49 2.62
CA SER A 235 -2.33 -10.06 2.17
C SER A 235 -1.28 -10.98 2.79
N ILE A 236 -0.38 -11.51 1.96
CA ILE A 236 0.74 -12.37 2.38
C ILE A 236 2.01 -11.69 1.88
N ASP A 237 2.80 -11.18 2.82
CA ASP A 237 4.07 -10.50 2.58
C ASP A 237 5.03 -10.92 3.70
N VAL A 238 5.61 -12.12 3.58
CA VAL A 238 6.52 -12.72 4.59
C VAL A 238 7.92 -13.00 4.03
N ASP A 239 8.28 -12.32 2.95
CA ASP A 239 9.54 -12.35 2.19
C ASP A 239 9.91 -13.67 1.50
N PHE A 240 9.56 -14.82 2.10
CA PHE A 240 10.12 -16.12 1.75
C PHE A 240 9.07 -17.21 1.49
N ASN A 241 8.20 -17.49 2.45
CA ASN A 241 7.30 -18.64 2.42
C ASN A 241 5.91 -18.35 1.83
N ASP A 242 5.73 -17.22 1.14
CA ASP A 242 4.46 -16.66 0.67
C ASP A 242 3.62 -17.67 -0.11
N TYR A 243 4.24 -18.34 -1.09
CA TYR A 243 3.58 -19.38 -1.87
C TYR A 243 3.10 -20.55 -1.01
N TRP A 244 3.90 -20.98 -0.02
CA TRP A 244 3.56 -22.12 0.82
C TRP A 244 2.44 -21.81 1.81
N LEU A 245 2.40 -20.58 2.34
CA LEU A 245 1.30 -20.10 3.18
C LEU A 245 0.01 -20.03 2.37
N LEU A 246 0.06 -19.46 1.17
CA LEU A 246 -1.10 -19.39 0.27
C LEU A 246 -1.58 -20.80 -0.11
N ASN A 247 -0.66 -21.70 -0.47
CA ASN A 247 -0.99 -23.06 -0.89
C ASN A 247 -1.57 -23.94 0.23
N ALA A 248 -1.34 -23.58 1.49
CA ALA A 248 -1.90 -24.28 2.64
C ALA A 248 -3.25 -23.73 3.11
N MET A 249 -3.79 -22.70 2.44
CA MET A 249 -5.13 -22.19 2.72
C MET A 249 -6.21 -23.24 2.43
N ASP A 250 -7.05 -23.53 3.42
CA ASP A 250 -8.30 -24.27 3.23
C ASP A 250 -9.42 -23.31 2.82
N LEU A 251 -9.62 -23.19 1.51
CA LEU A 251 -10.62 -22.32 0.88
C LEU A 251 -12.07 -22.72 1.18
N THR A 252 -12.32 -23.84 1.86
CA THR A 252 -13.66 -24.21 2.35
C THR A 252 -14.00 -23.59 3.71
N ARG A 253 -12.97 -23.12 4.44
CA ARG A 253 -13.13 -22.47 5.75
C ARG A 253 -12.95 -20.97 5.68
N VAL A 254 -11.96 -20.51 4.92
CA VAL A 254 -11.67 -19.08 4.70
C VAL A 254 -11.38 -18.88 3.23
N ARG A 255 -12.20 -18.07 2.56
CA ARG A 255 -12.20 -17.91 1.11
C ARG A 255 -12.09 -16.43 0.73
N PRO A 256 -10.87 -15.86 0.72
CA PRO A 256 -10.65 -14.45 0.42
C PRO A 256 -11.22 -14.06 -0.94
N ARG A 257 -11.75 -12.86 -1.09
CA ARG A 257 -12.27 -12.35 -2.37
C ARG A 257 -11.16 -11.72 -3.21
N VAL A 258 -10.23 -11.04 -2.54
CA VAL A 258 -9.00 -10.48 -3.10
C VAL A 258 -7.82 -10.98 -2.28
N ILE A 259 -6.72 -11.35 -2.95
CA ILE A 259 -5.47 -11.80 -2.32
C ILE A 259 -4.33 -10.94 -2.87
N ILE A 260 -3.48 -10.43 -1.98
CA ILE A 260 -2.19 -9.83 -2.32
C ILE A 260 -1.11 -10.84 -1.95
N VAL A 261 -0.14 -11.00 -2.84
CA VAL A 261 1.06 -11.80 -2.61
C VAL A 261 2.28 -11.00 -2.97
N GLU A 262 3.31 -11.06 -2.13
CA GLU A 262 4.64 -10.64 -2.52
C GLU A 262 5.22 -11.63 -3.55
N VAL A 263 5.83 -11.09 -4.60
CA VAL A 263 6.39 -11.85 -5.71
C VAL A 263 7.86 -11.55 -5.91
N ASN A 264 8.60 -12.57 -6.32
CA ASN A 264 9.96 -12.41 -6.82
C ASN A 264 9.92 -12.13 -8.33
N SER A 265 9.93 -10.85 -8.69
CA SER A 265 9.96 -10.37 -10.08
C SER A 265 11.30 -10.59 -10.80
N HIS A 266 12.36 -11.04 -10.11
CA HIS A 266 13.61 -11.43 -10.76
C HIS A 266 13.48 -12.76 -11.52
N ILE A 267 12.52 -13.60 -11.13
CA ILE A 267 12.27 -14.87 -11.81
C ILE A 267 11.53 -14.58 -13.13
N PRO A 268 11.95 -15.16 -14.27
CA PRO A 268 11.25 -14.96 -15.53
C PRO A 268 9.76 -15.33 -15.46
N ALA A 269 8.92 -14.56 -16.13
CA ALA A 269 7.46 -14.76 -16.13
C ALA A 269 7.00 -16.11 -16.69
N SER A 270 7.88 -16.85 -17.39
CA SER A 270 7.61 -18.19 -17.90
C SER A 270 7.98 -19.31 -16.91
N GLU A 271 8.61 -18.99 -15.78
CA GLU A 271 9.15 -19.96 -14.83
C GLU A 271 8.31 -20.02 -13.55
N ALA A 272 7.40 -20.98 -13.46
CA ALA A 272 6.65 -21.26 -12.24
C ALA A 272 7.52 -21.98 -11.21
N ARG A 273 8.15 -21.19 -10.34
CA ARG A 273 8.95 -21.71 -9.21
C ARG A 273 8.88 -20.83 -7.97
N THR A 274 9.23 -21.41 -6.83
CA THR A 274 9.33 -20.77 -5.50
C THR A 274 10.48 -21.38 -4.71
N VAL A 275 10.92 -20.72 -3.63
CA VAL A 275 11.92 -21.28 -2.71
C VAL A 275 11.41 -22.56 -2.00
N GLU A 276 12.33 -23.43 -1.56
CA GLU A 276 11.99 -24.58 -0.69
C GLU A 276 11.40 -24.08 0.64
N TYR A 277 10.30 -24.69 1.09
CA TYR A 277 9.64 -24.32 2.35
C TYR A 277 10.59 -24.50 3.54
N ASP A 278 10.74 -23.45 4.35
CA ASP A 278 11.53 -23.50 5.57
C ASP A 278 10.89 -22.65 6.66
N SER A 279 10.39 -23.29 7.71
CA SER A 279 9.76 -22.64 8.87
C SER A 279 10.66 -22.62 10.10
N SER A 280 11.98 -22.65 9.90
CA SER A 280 12.94 -22.67 11.00
C SER A 280 12.91 -21.35 11.77
N ILE A 281 12.64 -21.44 13.07
CA ILE A 281 12.49 -20.28 13.99
C ILE A 281 13.83 -19.56 14.23
N ASP A 282 14.96 -20.19 13.92
CA ASP A 282 16.29 -19.61 14.04
C ASP A 282 16.62 -18.56 12.96
N GLY A 283 15.67 -18.28 12.05
CA GLY A 283 15.82 -17.31 10.98
C GLY A 283 16.50 -17.86 9.73
N SER A 284 16.87 -19.15 9.70
CA SER A 284 17.42 -19.79 8.50
C SER A 284 16.38 -19.98 7.39
N GLY A 285 15.09 -19.98 7.73
CA GLY A 285 13.96 -20.05 6.79
C GLY A 285 13.39 -18.70 6.34
N GLY A 286 14.17 -17.62 6.47
CA GLY A 286 13.83 -16.28 5.99
C GLY A 286 14.72 -15.84 4.84
N TRP A 287 14.34 -14.76 4.17
CA TRP A 287 15.19 -14.13 3.17
C TRP A 287 16.46 -13.54 3.80
N ASP A 288 17.58 -13.57 3.06
CA ASP A 288 18.90 -13.15 3.54
C ASP A 288 19.11 -11.62 3.52
N ASN A 289 18.06 -10.86 3.23
CA ASN A 289 18.07 -9.41 3.04
C ASN A 289 19.02 -8.89 1.95
N PHE A 290 19.49 -9.77 1.04
CA PHE A 290 20.54 -9.43 0.10
C PHE A 290 20.35 -10.00 -1.30
N SER A 291 20.10 -11.31 -1.44
CA SER A 291 20.13 -12.01 -2.72
C SER A 291 18.77 -11.98 -3.41
N SER A 292 18.74 -12.22 -4.73
CA SER A 292 17.47 -12.41 -5.46
C SER A 292 16.83 -13.79 -5.25
N TYR A 293 17.23 -14.53 -4.21
CA TYR A 293 16.69 -15.85 -3.86
C TYR A 293 15.71 -15.72 -2.69
N PHE A 294 14.44 -15.53 -3.02
CA PHE A 294 13.34 -15.36 -2.09
C PHE A 294 12.01 -15.65 -2.78
N GLY A 295 10.95 -15.85 -2.00
CA GLY A 295 9.57 -15.92 -2.45
C GLY A 295 9.27 -16.83 -3.65
N GLY A 296 8.14 -16.51 -4.31
CA GLY A 296 7.63 -17.19 -5.49
C GLY A 296 7.55 -16.29 -6.72
N SER A 297 7.66 -16.88 -7.90
CA SER A 297 7.48 -16.18 -9.18
C SER A 297 6.03 -15.75 -9.44
N VAL A 298 5.82 -14.74 -10.29
CA VAL A 298 4.48 -14.37 -10.79
C VAL A 298 3.78 -15.58 -11.43
N ALA A 299 4.52 -16.40 -12.16
CA ALA A 299 4.02 -17.63 -12.77
C ALA A 299 3.53 -18.67 -11.75
N ALA A 300 4.21 -18.81 -10.61
CA ALA A 300 3.79 -19.69 -9.52
C ALA A 300 2.43 -19.27 -8.95
N PHE A 301 2.26 -17.98 -8.65
CA PHE A 301 0.99 -17.47 -8.12
C PHE A 301 -0.14 -17.50 -9.15
N HIS A 302 0.16 -17.21 -10.42
CA HIS A 302 -0.80 -17.40 -11.51
C HIS A 302 -1.24 -18.87 -11.59
N HIS A 303 -0.30 -19.82 -11.55
CA HIS A 303 -0.60 -21.25 -11.57
C HIS A 303 -1.53 -21.64 -10.41
N TRP A 304 -1.18 -21.24 -9.17
CA TRP A 304 -2.03 -21.47 -8.00
C TRP A 304 -3.44 -20.90 -8.19
N GLY A 305 -3.55 -19.67 -8.70
CA GLY A 305 -4.83 -19.03 -8.94
C GLY A 305 -5.71 -19.83 -9.89
N THR A 306 -5.16 -20.25 -11.04
CA THR A 306 -5.91 -21.02 -12.04
C THR A 306 -6.47 -22.34 -11.50
N GLN A 307 -5.75 -23.00 -10.58
CA GLN A 307 -6.18 -24.26 -9.97
C GLN A 307 -7.23 -24.06 -8.87
N ASN A 308 -7.23 -22.90 -8.20
CA ASN A 308 -8.02 -22.65 -7.00
C ASN A 308 -9.21 -21.71 -7.23
N GLY A 309 -9.50 -21.35 -8.49
CA GLY A 309 -10.65 -20.50 -8.85
C GLY A 309 -10.40 -19.01 -8.61
N TYR A 310 -9.16 -18.56 -8.81
CA TYR A 310 -8.74 -17.17 -8.76
C TYR A 310 -8.06 -16.76 -10.07
N SER A 311 -8.11 -15.47 -10.37
CA SER A 311 -7.44 -14.85 -11.50
C SER A 311 -6.40 -13.87 -10.99
N LEU A 312 -5.17 -13.96 -11.49
CA LEU A 312 -4.16 -12.91 -11.30
C LEU A 312 -4.54 -11.72 -12.18
N VAL A 313 -4.97 -10.60 -11.58
CA VAL A 313 -5.54 -9.47 -12.34
C VAL A 313 -4.56 -8.32 -12.56
N TYR A 314 -3.55 -8.19 -11.69
CA TYR A 314 -2.60 -7.09 -11.75
C TYR A 314 -1.33 -7.42 -10.94
N CYS A 315 -0.19 -6.88 -11.38
CA CYS A 315 1.03 -6.76 -10.56
C CYS A 315 1.47 -5.30 -10.59
N GLU A 316 1.89 -4.77 -9.45
CA GLU A 316 2.24 -3.37 -9.35
C GLU A 316 3.57 -3.02 -10.06
N SER A 317 3.82 -1.73 -10.29
CA SER A 317 4.87 -1.24 -11.19
C SER A 317 6.31 -1.40 -10.68
N HIS A 318 6.49 -1.80 -9.43
CA HIS A 318 7.77 -2.00 -8.74
C HIS A 318 8.20 -3.47 -8.72
N GLY A 319 7.30 -4.39 -9.13
CA GLY A 319 7.56 -5.82 -9.19
C GLY A 319 7.61 -6.51 -7.83
N VAL A 320 6.92 -5.96 -6.82
CA VAL A 320 6.86 -6.43 -5.44
C VAL A 320 5.57 -7.20 -5.19
N ASN A 321 4.41 -6.64 -5.55
CA ASN A 321 3.10 -7.22 -5.18
C ASN A 321 2.24 -7.57 -6.40
N CYS A 322 1.55 -8.70 -6.33
CA CYS A 322 0.50 -9.07 -7.29
C CYS A 322 -0.82 -9.38 -6.61
N PHE A 323 -1.91 -9.21 -7.38
CA PHE A 323 -3.27 -9.25 -6.90
C PHE A 323 -4.04 -10.37 -7.59
N LEU A 324 -4.57 -11.30 -6.80
CA LEU A 324 -5.50 -12.32 -7.25
C LEU A 324 -6.93 -11.97 -6.83
N VAL A 325 -7.88 -12.25 -7.70
CA VAL A 325 -9.32 -12.04 -7.44
C VAL A 325 -10.08 -13.32 -7.68
N ARG A 326 -10.99 -13.64 -6.76
CA ARG A 326 -11.83 -14.84 -6.85
C ARG A 326 -12.75 -14.76 -8.08
N ASN A 327 -12.81 -15.84 -8.87
CA ASN A 327 -13.47 -15.78 -10.18
C ASN A 327 -14.98 -15.49 -10.11
N ASP A 328 -15.65 -15.86 -9.02
CA ASP A 328 -17.09 -15.64 -8.82
C ASP A 328 -17.45 -14.20 -8.44
N VAL A 329 -16.47 -13.38 -8.03
CA VAL A 329 -16.72 -11.96 -7.69
C VAL A 329 -16.31 -11.00 -8.81
N LEU A 330 -15.66 -11.52 -9.86
CA LEU A 330 -15.44 -10.76 -11.08
C LEU A 330 -16.79 -10.57 -11.79
N SER A 331 -17.06 -9.35 -12.25
CA SER A 331 -18.33 -9.03 -12.94
C SER A 331 -18.51 -9.91 -14.19
N GLU A 332 -19.76 -10.18 -14.59
CA GLU A 332 -20.06 -10.95 -15.82
C GLU A 332 -19.39 -10.37 -17.08
N ASP A 333 -19.12 -9.06 -17.10
CA ASP A 333 -18.41 -8.37 -18.18
C ASP A 333 -16.89 -8.61 -18.21
N VAL A 334 -16.32 -9.16 -17.13
CA VAL A 334 -14.90 -9.53 -17.07
C VAL A 334 -14.77 -10.97 -17.54
N ASN A 335 -14.31 -11.12 -18.78
CA ASN A 335 -14.05 -12.44 -19.32
C ASN A 335 -12.77 -13.02 -18.69
N VAL A 336 -12.94 -13.88 -17.69
CA VAL A 336 -11.86 -14.59 -16.99
C VAL A 336 -10.97 -15.39 -17.95
N SER A 337 -11.50 -15.86 -19.09
CA SER A 337 -10.72 -16.58 -20.11
C SER A 337 -9.78 -15.66 -20.92
N THR A 338 -9.86 -14.34 -20.72
CA THR A 338 -9.00 -13.32 -21.35
C THR A 338 -8.06 -12.66 -20.36
N VAL A 339 -7.98 -13.17 -19.13
CA VAL A 339 -7.06 -12.65 -18.12
C VAL A 339 -5.63 -12.79 -18.61
N LEU A 340 -4.88 -11.71 -18.43
CA LEU A 340 -3.50 -11.56 -18.86
C LEU A 340 -2.63 -12.66 -18.24
N GLY A 341 -1.76 -13.27 -19.05
CA GLY A 341 -0.77 -14.22 -18.54
C GLY A 341 0.34 -13.53 -17.75
N PRO A 342 1.19 -14.28 -17.03
CA PRO A 342 2.33 -13.72 -16.30
C PRO A 342 3.21 -12.80 -17.14
N GLU A 343 3.47 -13.14 -18.41
CA GLU A 343 4.29 -12.31 -19.32
C GLU A 343 3.71 -10.91 -19.59
N GLN A 344 2.39 -10.76 -19.45
CA GLN A 344 1.69 -9.49 -19.65
C GLN A 344 1.51 -8.70 -18.36
N LEU A 345 1.61 -9.36 -17.20
CA LEU A 345 1.37 -8.77 -15.89
C LEU A 345 2.67 -8.42 -15.17
N GLN A 346 3.71 -9.23 -15.33
CA GLN A 346 4.94 -9.05 -14.58
C GLN A 346 5.67 -7.78 -15.01
N ASN A 347 5.93 -6.92 -14.03
CA ASN A 347 6.92 -5.86 -14.14
C ASN A 347 8.29 -6.38 -13.67
N PRO A 348 9.41 -5.90 -14.25
CA PRO A 348 10.73 -6.21 -13.74
C PRO A 348 10.92 -5.60 -12.33
N PRO A 349 11.91 -6.06 -11.56
CA PRO A 349 12.24 -5.45 -10.28
C PRO A 349 12.55 -3.97 -10.46
N ASN A 350 11.87 -3.13 -9.69
CA ASN A 350 12.02 -1.69 -9.68
C ASN A 350 11.76 -1.18 -8.26
N PHE A 351 12.48 -1.73 -7.28
CA PHE A 351 12.24 -1.43 -5.87
C PHE A 351 12.37 0.08 -5.60
N PHE A 352 11.38 0.63 -4.89
CA PHE A 352 11.28 2.06 -4.54
C PHE A 352 11.26 3.03 -5.72
N GLY A 353 11.01 2.55 -6.94
CA GLY A 353 10.88 3.36 -8.14
C GLY A 353 12.23 3.81 -8.69
N ARG A 354 13.32 3.22 -8.19
CA ARG A 354 14.71 3.61 -8.49
C ARG A 354 15.39 2.72 -9.54
N GLY A 355 14.69 1.74 -10.09
CA GLY A 355 15.26 0.69 -10.94
C GLY A 355 16.18 -0.26 -10.18
N TRP A 356 16.03 -0.35 -8.86
CA TRP A 356 16.83 -1.22 -8.01
C TRP A 356 16.40 -2.67 -8.12
N PHE A 357 17.34 -3.57 -7.83
CA PHE A 357 17.16 -5.01 -7.87
C PHE A 357 18.19 -5.70 -6.95
N TYR A 358 17.79 -6.83 -6.36
CA TYR A 358 18.73 -7.72 -5.69
C TYR A 358 19.65 -8.47 -6.65
N PRO A 359 20.94 -8.66 -6.31
CA PRO A 359 21.87 -9.45 -7.08
C PRO A 359 21.53 -10.95 -7.07
N ASN A 360 21.75 -11.61 -8.20
CA ASN A 360 21.66 -13.07 -8.31
C ASN A 360 22.93 -13.72 -7.74
N THR A 361 23.03 -13.80 -6.41
CA THR A 361 24.14 -14.43 -5.68
C THR A 361 23.73 -15.80 -5.16
N TRP A 362 23.91 -16.82 -6.00
CA TRP A 362 23.58 -18.20 -5.67
C TRP A 362 24.44 -18.77 -4.53
N GLN A 363 23.81 -19.40 -3.54
CA GLN A 363 24.48 -20.13 -2.45
C GLN A 363 24.24 -21.65 -2.56
N PRO A 364 25.12 -22.51 -2.03
CA PRO A 364 24.97 -23.97 -2.13
C PRO A 364 23.68 -24.56 -1.55
N HIS A 365 23.04 -23.85 -0.60
CA HIS A 365 21.80 -24.29 0.04
C HIS A 365 20.54 -23.76 -0.68
N HIS A 366 20.68 -22.84 -1.63
CA HIS A 366 19.55 -22.34 -2.42
C HIS A 366 18.98 -23.48 -3.28
N LYS A 367 17.65 -23.58 -3.32
CA LYS A 367 16.91 -24.59 -4.08
C LYS A 367 15.58 -24.04 -4.54
N TRP A 368 15.37 -24.05 -5.86
CA TRP A 368 14.08 -23.76 -6.44
C TRP A 368 13.20 -25.02 -6.49
N VAL A 369 11.94 -24.85 -6.10
CA VAL A 369 10.86 -25.82 -6.29
C VAL A 369 10.03 -25.38 -7.49
N TRP A 370 9.94 -26.23 -8.51
CA TRP A 370 9.13 -26.01 -9.72
C TRP A 370 7.70 -26.50 -9.50
N LEU A 371 6.72 -25.75 -10.01
CA LEU A 371 5.29 -25.92 -9.72
C LEU A 371 4.49 -26.30 -10.96
#